data_AF-A0A920KV96-F1
#
_entry.id   AF-A0A920KV96-F1
#
_cell.length_a   1.000
_cell.length_b   1.000
_cell.length_c   1.000
_cell.angle_alpha   90.00
_cell.angle_beta   90.00
_cell.angle_gamma   90.00
#
_symmetry.space_group_name_H-M   'P 1'
#
loop_
_entity.id
_entity.type
_entity.pdbx_description
1 polymer ?
#
loop_
_entity_poly.entity_id
_entity_poly.type
_entity_poly.pdbx_seq_one_letter_code
_entity_poly.pdbx_strand_id
1 'polypeptide(L)'
;MTGEFNASGLVQLMADFSGHVNIKAIRDDESWQGQQLVIASNWGSKTSVAETTWLHDGRIATTKTDPAPDLEEVHPIDAAMLRGVTDPFSAMMTMLNRLDAGKSCSGVFQIYDGRRRAELSFSDLGIVELDPDRTFAFDGKTQLCGMVSLPLGGHRRKSRLLQGLPIRAKQEPILPGSLTAFWFLCGLKWICSLARLSLGLI
;
A
#
# COMPACT_ATOMS: atom_id res chain seq x y z
N MET A 1 -3.75 20.84 -1.29
CA MET A 1 -3.28 20.55 -2.66
C MET A 1 -4.46 19.98 -3.45
N THR A 2 -4.62 20.40 -4.70
CA THR A 2 -5.67 19.88 -5.60
C THR A 2 -5.01 19.37 -6.88
N GLY A 3 -5.52 18.28 -7.43
CA GLY A 3 -5.01 17.69 -8.66
C GLY A 3 -6.14 17.14 -9.51
N GLU A 4 -5.99 17.26 -10.83
CA GLU A 4 -6.92 16.72 -11.82
C GLU A 4 -6.15 15.86 -12.80
N PHE A 5 -6.76 14.74 -13.21
CA PHE A 5 -6.14 13.78 -14.11
C PHE A 5 -7.18 13.35 -15.14
N ASN A 6 -6.78 13.35 -16.42
CA ASN A 6 -7.65 12.93 -17.51
C ASN A 6 -6.89 11.97 -18.43
N ALA A 7 -7.60 11.03 -19.03
CA ALA A 7 -7.05 10.26 -20.16
C ALA A 7 -6.76 11.21 -21.34
N SER A 8 -5.65 11.00 -22.03
CA SER A 8 -5.26 11.81 -23.19
C SER A 8 -4.85 10.94 -24.39
N GLY A 9 -4.96 11.51 -25.58
CA GLY A 9 -4.56 10.87 -26.84
C GLY A 9 -5.43 9.65 -27.20
N LEU A 10 -4.80 8.62 -27.77
CA LEU A 10 -5.50 7.40 -28.22
C LEU A 10 -6.23 6.67 -27.08
N VAL A 11 -5.74 6.81 -25.84
CA VAL A 11 -6.37 6.21 -24.66
C VAL A 11 -7.72 6.85 -24.36
N GLN A 12 -7.89 8.15 -24.63
CA GLN A 12 -9.17 8.84 -24.43
C GLN A 12 -10.27 8.28 -25.34
N LEU A 13 -9.92 7.81 -26.54
CA LEU A 13 -10.87 7.18 -27.47
C LEU A 13 -11.35 5.79 -27.01
N MET A 14 -10.63 5.16 -26.08
CA MET A 14 -10.93 3.81 -25.57
C MET A 14 -11.38 3.80 -24.10
N ALA A 15 -11.04 4.85 -23.33
CA ALA A 15 -11.34 4.96 -21.91
C ALA A 15 -11.63 6.42 -21.53
N ASP A 16 -12.92 6.74 -21.38
CA ASP A 16 -13.42 8.01 -20.82
C ASP A 16 -13.20 8.03 -19.30
N PHE A 17 -11.96 8.27 -18.89
CA PHE A 17 -11.57 8.39 -17.49
C PHE A 17 -11.21 9.83 -17.13
N SER A 18 -11.81 10.32 -16.04
CA SER A 18 -11.39 11.54 -15.36
C SER A 18 -11.28 11.32 -13.86
N GLY A 19 -10.36 12.02 -13.22
CA GLY A 19 -10.09 11.93 -11.79
C GLY A 19 -9.84 13.30 -11.19
N HIS A 20 -10.32 13.50 -9.97
CA HIS A 20 -10.11 14.70 -9.16
C HIS A 20 -9.66 14.29 -7.76
N VAL A 21 -8.63 14.96 -7.26
CA VAL A 21 -8.07 14.71 -5.93
C VAL A 21 -7.92 16.03 -5.18
N ASN A 22 -8.43 16.10 -3.96
CA ASN A 22 -8.26 17.24 -3.07
C ASN A 22 -7.73 16.76 -1.71
N ILE A 23 -6.66 17.39 -1.25
CA ILE A 23 -5.92 16.99 -0.06
C ILE A 23 -5.71 18.20 0.83
N LYS A 24 -6.06 18.06 2.10
CA LYS A 24 -5.65 18.95 3.19
C LYS A 24 -4.80 18.15 4.15
N ALA A 25 -3.62 18.67 4.46
CA ALA A 25 -2.69 18.10 5.41
C ALA A 25 -2.11 19.23 6.26
N ILE A 26 -1.79 18.91 7.51
CA ILE A 26 -1.05 19.79 8.41
C ILE A 26 0.39 19.30 8.41
N ARG A 27 1.32 20.25 8.34
CA ARG A 27 2.73 19.98 8.53
C ARG A 27 3.08 20.17 10.01
N ASP A 28 3.70 19.15 10.58
CA ASP A 28 4.49 19.23 11.81
C ASP A 28 5.98 19.31 11.41
N ASP A 29 6.88 19.70 12.32
CA ASP A 29 8.27 20.10 12.02
C ASP A 29 8.99 19.12 11.06
N GLU A 30 8.78 17.81 11.22
CA GLU A 30 9.38 16.76 10.39
C GLU A 30 8.40 15.90 9.57
N SER A 31 7.08 16.13 9.67
CA SER A 31 6.10 15.22 9.06
C SER A 31 4.85 15.90 8.55
N TRP A 32 4.17 15.23 7.63
CA TRP A 32 2.88 15.65 7.10
C TRP A 32 1.81 14.68 7.60
N GLN A 33 0.73 15.25 8.11
CA GLN A 33 -0.42 14.51 8.59
C GLN A 33 -1.67 14.89 7.80
N GLY A 34 -2.31 13.90 7.18
CA GLY A 34 -3.57 14.08 6.47
C GLY A 34 -4.68 14.59 7.40
N GLN A 35 -5.49 15.52 6.91
CA GLN A 35 -6.71 16.02 7.56
C GLN A 35 -7.95 15.70 6.73
N GLN A 36 -7.85 15.84 5.41
CA GLN A 36 -8.91 15.52 4.47
C GLN A 36 -8.30 15.01 3.16
N LEU A 37 -8.86 13.93 2.63
CA LEU A 37 -8.56 13.38 1.32
C LEU A 37 -9.87 13.11 0.60
N VAL A 38 -10.08 13.77 -0.54
CA VAL A 38 -11.20 13.52 -1.44
C VAL A 38 -10.63 12.97 -2.73
N ILE A 39 -11.05 11.77 -3.12
CA ILE A 39 -10.74 11.17 -4.41
C ILE A 39 -12.05 10.92 -5.12
N ALA A 40 -12.24 11.57 -6.27
CA ALA A 40 -13.35 11.36 -7.16
C ALA A 40 -12.83 10.87 -8.52
N SER A 41 -13.55 9.96 -9.15
CA SER A 41 -13.24 9.48 -10.49
C SER A 41 -14.51 9.18 -11.27
N ASN A 42 -14.48 9.40 -12.57
CA ASN A 42 -15.49 8.94 -13.51
C ASN A 42 -14.87 7.92 -14.46
N TRP A 43 -15.59 6.83 -14.71
CA TRP A 43 -15.31 5.88 -15.78
C TRP A 43 -16.58 5.69 -16.62
N GLY A 44 -16.64 6.36 -17.77
CA GLY A 44 -17.86 6.41 -18.59
C GLY A 44 -19.01 7.09 -17.84
N SER A 45 -20.02 6.31 -17.44
CA SER A 45 -21.16 6.78 -16.62
C SER A 45 -21.03 6.43 -15.13
N LYS A 46 -20.00 5.68 -14.73
CA LYS A 46 -19.81 5.24 -13.35
C LYS A 46 -18.92 6.23 -12.61
N THR A 47 -19.51 6.90 -11.64
CA THR A 47 -18.77 7.76 -10.71
C THR A 47 -18.37 7.00 -9.46
N SER A 48 -17.24 7.39 -8.87
CA SER A 48 -16.82 6.93 -7.56
C SER A 48 -16.20 8.09 -6.82
N VAL A 49 -16.64 8.32 -5.59
CA VAL A 49 -16.11 9.30 -4.65
C VAL A 49 -15.74 8.59 -3.36
N ALA A 50 -14.61 8.97 -2.77
CA ALA A 50 -14.20 8.62 -1.43
C ALA A 50 -13.72 9.90 -0.73
N GLU A 51 -14.41 10.29 0.33
CA GLU A 51 -14.02 11.38 1.20
C GLU A 51 -13.57 10.79 2.53
N THR A 52 -12.30 11.00 2.87
CA THR A 52 -11.71 10.59 4.14
C THR A 52 -11.32 11.81 4.94
N THR A 53 -11.67 11.82 6.22
CA THR A 53 -11.21 12.80 7.18
C THR A 53 -10.48 12.10 8.31
N TRP A 54 -9.46 12.76 8.84
CA TRP A 54 -8.78 12.32 10.05
C TRP A 54 -9.28 13.14 11.24
N LEU A 55 -9.47 12.50 12.38
CA LEU A 55 -9.74 13.21 13.63
C LEU A 55 -8.57 14.16 13.96
N HIS A 56 -8.82 15.13 14.85
CA HIS A 56 -7.86 16.21 15.15
C HIS A 56 -6.50 15.70 15.66
N ASP A 57 -6.45 14.53 16.28
CA ASP A 57 -5.20 13.88 16.70
C ASP A 57 -4.43 13.23 15.53
N GLY A 58 -5.01 13.19 14.33
CA GLY A 58 -4.48 12.55 13.13
C GLY A 58 -4.54 11.02 13.15
N ARG A 59 -5.14 10.40 14.18
CA ARG A 59 -4.95 8.97 14.46
C ARG A 59 -6.05 8.09 13.96
N ILE A 60 -7.23 8.61 13.61
CA ILE A 60 -8.35 7.78 13.17
C ILE A 60 -8.94 8.37 11.90
N ALA A 61 -8.94 7.57 10.83
CA ALA A 61 -9.58 7.89 9.57
C ALA A 61 -11.06 7.52 9.60
N THR A 62 -11.91 8.42 9.10
CA THR A 62 -13.34 8.19 8.85
C THR A 62 -13.62 8.46 7.38
N THR A 63 -14.34 7.56 6.70
CA THR A 63 -14.58 7.69 5.26
C THR A 63 -16.05 7.58 4.92
N LYS A 64 -16.48 8.44 3.99
CA LYS A 64 -17.71 8.28 3.23
C LYS A 64 -17.36 7.92 1.79
N THR A 65 -17.97 6.86 1.27
CA THR A 65 -17.75 6.40 -0.10
C THR A 65 -19.07 6.32 -0.84
N ASP A 66 -19.06 6.72 -2.11
CA ASP A 66 -20.17 6.54 -3.03
C ASP A 66 -19.63 6.05 -4.38
N PRO A 67 -20.03 4.88 -4.90
CA PRO A 67 -20.84 3.87 -4.23
C PRO A 67 -20.08 3.19 -3.08
N ALA A 68 -20.81 2.61 -2.14
CA ALA A 68 -20.22 1.79 -1.09
C ALA A 68 -19.40 0.62 -1.67
N PRO A 69 -18.31 0.18 -1.02
CA PRO A 69 -17.53 -0.96 -1.49
C PRO A 69 -18.35 -2.25 -1.45
N ASP A 70 -18.28 -3.03 -2.53
CA ASP A 70 -18.82 -4.39 -2.54
C ASP A 70 -17.89 -5.34 -1.77
N LEU A 71 -18.34 -5.79 -0.60
CA LEU A 71 -17.58 -6.66 0.31
C LEU A 71 -17.35 -8.08 -0.23
N GLU A 72 -18.10 -8.50 -1.25
CA GLU A 72 -17.85 -9.76 -1.96
C GLU A 72 -16.64 -9.62 -2.89
N GLU A 73 -16.43 -8.43 -3.47
CA GLU A 73 -15.33 -8.17 -4.39
C GLU A 73 -14.03 -7.74 -3.69
N VAL A 74 -14.10 -7.11 -2.51
CA VAL A 74 -12.93 -6.58 -1.80
C VAL A 74 -12.62 -7.31 -0.49
N HIS A 75 -11.37 -7.21 -0.05
CA HIS A 75 -11.00 -7.58 1.31
C HIS A 75 -11.59 -6.54 2.28
N PRO A 76 -12.28 -6.96 3.37
CA PRO A 76 -12.90 -6.01 4.30
C PRO A 76 -11.83 -5.19 5.03
N ILE A 77 -12.21 -3.95 5.39
CA ILE A 77 -11.43 -3.07 6.28
C ILE A 77 -12.23 -2.94 7.58
N ASP A 78 -11.60 -3.27 8.69
CA ASP A 78 -12.20 -3.08 10.01
C ASP A 78 -11.81 -1.72 10.63
N ALA A 79 -12.49 -1.35 11.72
CA ALA A 79 -12.23 -0.08 12.41
C ALA A 79 -10.82 0.00 13.05
N ALA A 80 -10.15 -1.13 13.31
CA ALA A 80 -8.79 -1.13 13.83
C ALA A 80 -7.77 -0.77 12.74
N MET A 81 -8.01 -1.20 11.50
CA MET A 81 -7.17 -0.88 10.33
C MET A 81 -7.14 0.62 9.98
N LEU A 82 -8.14 1.40 10.42
CA LEU A 82 -8.24 2.84 10.19
C LEU A 82 -7.54 3.69 11.27
N ARG A 83 -6.86 3.05 12.24
CA ARG A 83 -6.10 3.72 13.29
C ARG A 83 -4.62 3.85 12.91
N GLY A 84 -4.02 4.99 13.24
CA GLY A 84 -2.60 5.27 13.01
C GLY A 84 -2.21 5.32 11.53
N VAL A 85 -3.15 5.67 10.65
CA VAL A 85 -2.94 5.75 9.20
C VAL A 85 -2.84 7.20 8.75
N THR A 86 -2.13 7.44 7.65
CA THR A 86 -2.12 8.72 6.94
C THR A 86 -2.51 8.52 5.47
N ASP A 87 -2.78 9.59 4.74
CA ASP A 87 -2.94 9.48 3.29
C ASP A 87 -1.60 9.25 2.57
N PRO A 88 -1.60 8.61 1.38
CA PRO A 88 -0.38 8.29 0.65
C PRO A 88 0.48 9.53 0.28
N PHE A 89 -0.15 10.68 0.07
CA PHE A 89 0.57 11.89 -0.31
C PHE A 89 1.29 12.50 0.89
N SER A 90 0.64 12.55 2.06
CA SER A 90 1.29 12.95 3.31
C SER A 90 2.44 12.01 3.69
N ALA A 91 2.30 10.70 3.45
CA ALA A 91 3.41 9.75 3.64
C ALA A 91 4.60 10.08 2.72
N MET A 92 4.35 10.31 1.43
CA MET A 92 5.38 10.70 0.47
C MET A 92 6.04 12.03 0.85
N MET A 93 5.25 13.06 1.16
CA MET A 93 5.76 14.38 1.55
C MET A 93 6.58 14.32 2.83
N THR A 94 6.22 13.45 3.77
CA THR A 94 7.04 13.17 4.96
C THR A 94 8.38 12.55 4.57
N MET A 95 8.41 11.60 3.64
CA MET A 95 9.67 11.02 3.16
C MET A 95 10.53 12.07 2.44
N LEU A 96 9.94 12.90 1.58
CA LEU A 96 10.66 13.99 0.91
C LEU A 96 11.26 14.99 1.91
N ASN A 97 10.53 15.38 2.95
CA ASN A 97 11.08 16.22 4.03
C ASN A 97 12.27 15.56 4.73
N ARG A 98 12.22 14.24 4.95
CA ARG A 98 13.34 13.51 5.57
C ARG A 98 14.58 13.53 4.69
N LEU A 99 14.41 13.34 3.39
CA LEU A 99 15.51 13.41 2.41
C LEU A 99 16.11 14.82 2.35
N ASP A 100 15.27 15.86 2.34
CA ASP A 100 15.70 17.27 2.37
C ASP A 100 16.51 17.60 3.65
N ALA A 101 16.13 16.99 4.78
CA ALA A 101 16.87 17.07 6.03
C ALA A 101 18.13 16.17 6.08
N GLY A 102 18.52 15.55 4.97
CA GLY A 102 19.71 14.68 4.88
C GLY A 102 19.57 13.33 5.57
N LYS A 103 18.34 12.88 5.88
CA LYS A 103 18.08 11.56 6.47
C LYS A 103 17.99 10.49 5.38
N SER A 104 18.22 9.23 5.75
CA SER A 104 18.12 8.08 4.83
C SER A 104 16.70 7.88 4.29
N CYS A 105 16.58 7.27 3.12
CA CYS A 105 15.29 6.94 2.48
C CYS A 105 14.59 5.70 3.07
N SER A 106 14.83 5.39 4.34
CA SER A 106 14.28 4.20 5.00
C SER A 106 13.09 4.57 5.87
N GLY A 107 12.00 3.81 5.79
CA GLY A 107 10.85 4.03 6.63
C GLY A 107 9.63 3.21 6.22
N VAL A 108 8.68 3.08 7.13
CA VAL A 108 7.41 2.39 6.89
C VAL A 108 6.27 3.31 7.26
N PHE A 109 5.28 3.41 6.38
CA PHE A 109 4.10 4.23 6.56
C PHE A 109 2.84 3.39 6.43
N GLN A 110 1.95 3.56 7.38
CA GLN A 110 0.63 2.95 7.33
C GLN A 110 -0.30 3.90 6.57
N ILE A 111 -0.68 3.52 5.34
CA ILE A 111 -1.44 4.39 4.45
C ILE A 111 -2.87 3.89 4.25
N TYR A 112 -3.78 4.85 4.08
CA TYR A 112 -5.16 4.61 3.72
C TYR A 112 -5.66 5.70 2.76
N ASP A 113 -6.19 5.29 1.61
CA ASP A 113 -6.59 6.20 0.52
C ASP A 113 -8.11 6.50 0.49
N GLY A 114 -8.85 6.04 1.50
CA GLY A 114 -10.31 6.14 1.57
C GLY A 114 -11.06 4.92 1.03
N ARG A 115 -10.39 4.00 0.33
CA ARG A 115 -10.98 2.71 -0.05
C ARG A 115 -10.07 1.54 0.28
N ARG A 116 -8.76 1.75 0.39
CA ARG A 116 -7.73 0.72 0.49
C ARG A 116 -6.73 1.05 1.58
N ARG A 117 -6.38 0.02 2.35
CA ARG A 117 -5.35 0.02 3.37
C ARG A 117 -4.11 -0.70 2.83
N ALA A 118 -2.95 -0.07 2.97
CA ALA A 118 -1.68 -0.67 2.64
C ALA A 118 -0.56 -0.20 3.57
N GLU A 119 0.46 -1.01 3.73
CA GLU A 119 1.73 -0.60 4.30
C GLU A 119 2.66 -0.18 3.16
N LEU A 120 3.24 1.01 3.26
CA LEU A 120 4.19 1.55 2.30
C LEU A 120 5.58 1.56 2.92
N SER A 121 6.47 0.71 2.40
CA SER A 121 7.83 0.53 2.90
C SER A 121 8.82 1.13 1.91
N PHE A 122 9.72 1.95 2.43
CA PHE A 122 10.81 2.58 1.70
C PHE A 122 12.14 2.00 2.15
N SER A 123 13.01 1.74 1.19
CA SER A 123 14.37 1.25 1.41
C SER A 123 15.37 2.18 0.75
N ASP A 124 16.41 2.54 1.49
CA ASP A 124 17.55 3.28 0.94
C ASP A 124 18.41 2.37 0.06
N LEU A 125 18.55 2.70 -1.23
CA LEU A 125 19.36 1.96 -2.19
C LEU A 125 20.67 2.69 -2.53
N GLY A 126 21.00 3.75 -1.79
CA GLY A 126 22.21 4.55 -1.95
C GLY A 126 22.14 5.61 -3.04
N ILE A 127 23.28 6.25 -3.30
CA ILE A 127 23.44 7.27 -4.32
C ILE A 127 23.83 6.63 -5.66
N VAL A 128 23.14 7.02 -6.73
CA VAL A 128 23.44 6.65 -8.10
C VAL A 128 23.68 7.89 -8.95
N GLU A 129 24.47 7.77 -10.01
CA GLU A 129 24.54 8.79 -11.06
C GLU A 129 23.42 8.51 -12.07
N LEU A 130 22.59 9.51 -12.37
CA LEU A 130 21.56 9.39 -13.40
C LEU A 130 22.01 10.06 -14.69
N ASP A 131 22.11 9.27 -15.76
CA ASP A 131 22.31 9.80 -17.11
C ASP A 131 20.98 10.33 -17.67
N PRO A 132 20.96 11.48 -18.35
CA PRO A 132 19.74 12.07 -18.89
C PRO A 132 19.23 11.26 -20.09
N ASP A 133 17.94 10.91 -20.07
CA ASP A 133 17.27 10.21 -21.19
C ASP A 133 16.76 11.17 -22.28
N ARG A 134 16.71 12.48 -21.98
CA ARG A 134 16.19 13.56 -22.83
C ARG A 134 16.95 14.85 -22.55
N THR A 135 16.92 15.80 -23.50
CA THR A 135 17.62 17.09 -23.41
C THR A 135 17.24 17.98 -22.23
N PHE A 136 16.09 17.74 -21.59
CA PHE A 136 15.61 18.49 -20.43
C PHE A 136 15.54 17.64 -19.15
N ALA A 137 16.00 16.39 -19.22
CA ALA A 137 16.03 15.51 -18.07
C ALA A 137 17.11 15.95 -17.08
N PHE A 138 16.89 15.63 -15.80
CA PHE A 138 17.92 15.81 -14.77
C PHE A 138 19.11 14.89 -15.04
N ASP A 139 20.30 15.39 -14.76
CA ASP A 139 21.58 14.69 -14.82
C ASP A 139 22.30 14.92 -13.49
N GLY A 140 22.80 13.84 -12.89
CA GLY A 140 23.68 13.91 -11.73
C GLY A 140 23.38 12.93 -10.59
N LYS A 141 24.13 13.10 -9.49
CA LYS A 141 24.00 12.34 -8.24
C LYS A 141 22.58 12.40 -7.67
N THR A 142 21.98 11.23 -7.51
CA THR A 142 20.61 11.06 -7.04
C THR A 142 20.51 10.00 -5.97
N GLN A 143 19.73 10.27 -4.93
CA GLN A 143 19.36 9.27 -3.93
C GLN A 143 18.33 8.30 -4.53
N LEU A 144 18.70 7.02 -4.66
CA LEU A 144 17.79 5.98 -5.10
C LEU A 144 17.02 5.41 -3.90
N CYS A 145 15.70 5.36 -4.03
CA CYS A 145 14.80 4.80 -3.03
C CYS A 145 13.99 3.65 -3.63
N GLY A 146 14.00 2.49 -2.97
CA GLY A 146 13.07 1.42 -3.24
C GLY A 146 11.74 1.67 -2.52
N MET A 147 10.63 1.34 -3.16
CA MET A 147 9.29 1.45 -2.58
C MET A 147 8.51 0.17 -2.80
N VAL A 148 7.93 -0.36 -1.73
CA VAL A 148 7.07 -1.55 -1.76
C VAL A 148 5.76 -1.23 -1.06
N SER A 149 4.64 -1.59 -1.69
CA SER A 149 3.30 -1.45 -1.13
C SER A 149 2.71 -2.82 -0.81
N LEU A 150 2.48 -3.11 0.46
CA LEU A 150 1.85 -4.34 0.92
C LEU A 150 0.35 -4.09 1.16
N PRO A 151 -0.56 -4.67 0.36
CA PRO A 151 -1.99 -4.52 0.53
C PRO A 151 -2.50 -5.25 1.78
N LEU A 152 -3.25 -4.53 2.62
CA LEU A 152 -3.80 -5.08 3.87
C LEU A 152 -5.34 -5.21 3.83
N GLY A 153 -6.04 -4.30 3.15
CA GLY A 153 -7.50 -4.32 3.07
C GLY A 153 -8.08 -3.38 2.00
N GLY A 154 -9.32 -3.59 1.59
CA GLY A 154 -10.03 -2.80 0.58
C GLY A 154 -9.62 -3.06 -0.88
N HIS A 155 -8.58 -3.87 -1.09
CA HIS A 155 -8.16 -4.31 -2.40
C HIS A 155 -9.10 -5.38 -2.95
N ARG A 156 -9.28 -5.42 -4.28
CA ARG A 156 -10.09 -6.45 -4.94
C ARG A 156 -9.46 -7.83 -4.76
N ARG A 157 -10.26 -8.82 -4.37
CA ARG A 157 -9.84 -10.22 -4.22
C ARG A 157 -9.33 -10.81 -5.53
N LYS A 158 -10.03 -10.53 -6.63
CA LYS A 158 -9.65 -10.95 -7.98
C LYS A 158 -8.88 -9.83 -8.68
N SER A 159 -7.67 -9.58 -8.20
CA SER A 159 -6.74 -8.64 -8.83
C SER A 159 -5.65 -9.40 -9.57
N ARG A 160 -5.42 -9.06 -10.84
CA ARG A 160 -4.30 -9.60 -11.63
C ARG A 160 -2.94 -9.22 -11.02
N LEU A 161 -2.89 -8.09 -10.31
CA LEU A 161 -1.70 -7.57 -9.61
C LEU A 161 -1.39 -8.31 -8.29
N LEU A 162 -2.36 -9.04 -7.72
CA LEU A 162 -2.21 -9.76 -6.44
C LEU A 162 -1.95 -11.26 -6.63
N GLN A 163 -1.84 -11.74 -7.88
CA GLN A 163 -1.50 -13.13 -8.17
C GLN A 163 -0.03 -13.37 -7.79
N GLY A 164 0.21 -13.73 -6.52
CA GLY A 164 1.53 -14.10 -6.01
C GLY A 164 1.94 -13.50 -4.66
N LEU A 165 1.17 -12.56 -4.07
CA LEU A 165 1.49 -11.96 -2.77
C LEU A 165 0.50 -12.43 -1.70
N PRO A 166 0.95 -13.02 -0.57
CA PRO A 166 0.05 -13.39 0.51
C PRO A 166 -0.47 -12.11 1.18
N ILE A 167 -1.71 -11.72 0.88
CA ILE A 167 -2.46 -10.79 1.71
C ILE A 167 -2.60 -11.49 3.05
N ARG A 168 -1.99 -10.94 4.10
CA ARG A 168 -1.91 -11.55 5.43
C ARG A 168 -3.32 -11.93 5.90
N ALA A 169 -3.68 -13.20 5.72
CA ALA A 169 -4.95 -13.74 6.14
C ALA A 169 -5.00 -13.66 7.67
N LYS A 170 -6.01 -12.95 8.18
CA LYS A 170 -6.50 -12.92 9.57
C LYS A 170 -5.45 -13.17 10.67
N GLN A 171 -5.15 -12.12 11.43
CA GLN A 171 -4.78 -12.29 12.83
C GLN A 171 -5.99 -12.89 13.56
N GLU A 172 -6.00 -14.20 13.82
CA GLU A 172 -6.93 -14.79 14.76
C GLU A 172 -6.66 -14.23 16.16
N PRO A 173 -7.69 -13.89 16.95
CA PRO A 173 -7.50 -13.41 18.30
C PRO A 173 -6.89 -14.54 19.15
N ILE A 174 -5.72 -14.28 19.72
CA ILE A 174 -5.12 -15.12 20.76
C ILE A 174 -6.03 -15.00 21.98
N LEU A 175 -6.93 -15.97 22.18
CA LEU A 175 -7.64 -16.14 23.43
C LEU A 175 -6.64 -16.58 24.51
N PRO A 176 -6.54 -15.89 25.66
CA PRO A 176 -5.67 -16.31 26.74
C PRO A 176 -6.39 -17.43 27.51
N GLY A 177 -5.80 -18.62 27.51
CA GLY A 177 -6.18 -19.68 28.45
C GLY A 177 -6.47 -21.01 27.80
N SER A 178 -5.43 -21.78 27.50
CA SER A 178 -5.45 -23.23 27.68
C SER A 178 -4.01 -23.74 27.60
N LEU A 179 -3.41 -23.96 28.77
CA LEU A 179 -2.20 -24.76 28.93
C LEU A 179 -2.57 -26.22 28.60
N THR A 180 -2.41 -26.62 27.35
CA THR A 180 -2.30 -28.04 26.99
C THR A 180 -1.32 -28.16 25.84
N ALA A 181 -0.08 -28.48 26.20
CA ALA A 181 0.88 -29.06 25.29
C ALA A 181 0.26 -30.31 24.64
N PHE A 182 0.04 -30.26 23.34
CA PHE A 182 -0.17 -31.47 22.53
C PHE A 182 0.87 -31.50 21.43
N TRP A 183 1.66 -32.56 21.53
CA TRP A 183 2.80 -32.93 20.72
C TRP A 183 2.63 -32.72 19.21
N PHE A 184 3.62 -32.05 18.64
CA PHE A 184 4.15 -32.36 17.32
C PHE A 184 4.48 -33.86 17.26
N LEU A 185 3.87 -34.61 16.33
CA LEU A 185 4.52 -35.68 15.54
C LEU A 185 3.51 -36.38 14.61
N CYS A 186 3.95 -36.59 13.37
CA CYS A 186 3.49 -37.57 12.39
C CYS A 186 2.12 -37.39 11.71
N GLY A 187 2.18 -36.97 10.44
CA GLY A 187 1.09 -37.10 9.47
C GLY A 187 1.53 -37.13 8.00
N LEU A 188 2.81 -37.41 7.70
CA LEU A 188 3.24 -37.79 6.35
C LEU A 188 3.20 -39.31 6.25
N LYS A 189 2.28 -39.84 5.45
CA LYS A 189 2.21 -41.26 5.12
C LYS A 189 1.74 -41.42 3.69
N TRP A 190 2.65 -41.23 2.73
CA TRP A 190 2.66 -42.03 1.51
C TRP A 190 4.10 -42.47 1.26
N ILE A 191 4.23 -43.80 1.27
CA ILE A 191 5.43 -44.61 1.25
C ILE A 191 5.70 -45.05 -0.20
N CYS A 192 6.99 -45.21 -0.50
CA CYS A 192 7.60 -46.04 -1.55
C CYS A 192 7.38 -45.67 -3.03
N SER A 193 8.48 -45.34 -3.71
CA SER A 193 9.14 -46.33 -4.59
C SER A 193 10.51 -45.85 -5.09
N LEU A 194 11.53 -46.69 -4.90
CA LEU A 194 12.81 -46.82 -5.65
C LEU A 194 13.68 -45.53 -5.81
N ALA A 195 14.96 -45.47 -5.47
CA ALA A 195 16.00 -46.49 -5.60
C ALA A 195 17.21 -46.22 -4.67
N ARG A 196 17.69 -47.33 -4.09
CA ARG A 196 19.04 -47.72 -3.69
C ARG A 196 20.20 -46.69 -3.70
N LEU A 197 20.75 -46.51 -2.49
CA LEU A 197 22.18 -46.51 -2.10
C LEU A 197 23.24 -46.49 -3.23
N SER A 198 24.16 -45.52 -3.17
CA SER A 198 25.48 -45.73 -2.54
C SER A 198 26.18 -44.40 -2.26
N LEU A 199 26.52 -44.12 -0.99
CA LEU A 199 27.67 -43.28 -0.67
C LEU A 199 28.93 -44.14 -0.78
N GLY A 200 29.94 -43.62 -1.48
CA GLY A 200 31.33 -44.04 -1.33
C GLY A 200 32.14 -42.82 -0.94
N LEU A 201 32.68 -42.83 0.29
CA LEU A 201 33.78 -41.96 0.70
C LEU A 201 34.99 -42.17 -0.22
N ILE A 202 35.61 -41.08 -0.66
CA ILE A 202 36.99 -40.64 -0.37
C ILE A 202 37.04 -39.13 -0.61
#